data_AF-A0A418YMM4-F1
#
_entry.id   AF-A0A418YMM4-F1
#
_cell.length_a   1.000
_cell.length_b   1.000
_cell.length_c   1.000
_cell.angle_alpha   90.00
_cell.angle_beta   90.00
_cell.angle_gamma   90.00
#
_symmetry.space_group_name_H-M   'P 1'
#
loop_
_entity.id
_entity.type
_entity.pdbx_description
1 polymer ?
#
loop_
_entity_poly.entity_id
_entity_poly.type
_entity_poly.pdbx_seq_one_letter_code
_entity_poly.pdbx_strand_id
1 'polypeptide(L)'
;MLTDMDDAAGRLEALTAQVHHDLSTMVFATKPWVFPLSHEGQVMPDVVIIGAGQSGLAAAFELKRRGVTNVVILDASREGFEGVWVLIATEN
;
A
#
# COMPACT_ATOMS: atom_id res chain seq x y z
N MET A 1 19.06 29.03 -17.10
CA MET A 1 19.28 29.38 -15.68
C MET A 1 17.98 29.06 -14.94
N LEU A 2 17.97 27.92 -14.23
CA LEU A 2 17.03 27.42 -13.22
C LEU A 2 15.52 27.74 -13.34
N THR A 3 14.73 26.78 -13.84
CA THR A 3 13.27 26.70 -13.53
C THR A 3 12.66 25.29 -13.66
N ASP A 4 13.47 24.23 -13.81
CA ASP A 4 12.95 22.87 -14.08
C ASP A 4 12.74 22.03 -12.79
N MET A 5 13.33 22.49 -11.68
CA MET A 5 13.20 21.86 -10.35
C MET A 5 11.94 22.30 -9.59
N ASP A 6 11.30 23.39 -9.99
CA ASP A 6 10.01 23.87 -9.46
C ASP A 6 8.83 23.08 -10.01
N ASP A 7 8.90 21.76 -9.89
CA ASP A 7 8.20 21.19 -8.73
C ASP A 7 8.08 19.68 -8.92
N ALA A 8 9.20 18.95 -8.89
CA ALA A 8 9.15 17.48 -8.92
C ALA A 8 8.30 16.94 -7.77
N ALA A 9 8.29 17.63 -6.63
CA ALA A 9 7.48 17.29 -5.47
C ALA A 9 5.97 17.47 -5.74
N GLY A 10 5.54 18.59 -6.29
CA GLY A 10 4.14 18.85 -6.62
C GLY A 10 3.67 18.11 -7.86
N ARG A 11 4.54 17.75 -8.80
CA ARG A 11 4.20 16.75 -9.83
C ARG A 11 3.99 15.37 -9.23
N LEU A 12 4.81 14.98 -8.26
CA LEU A 12 4.61 13.74 -7.51
C LEU A 12 3.30 13.79 -6.70
N GLU A 13 3.01 14.91 -6.04
CA GLU A 13 1.76 15.11 -5.30
C GLU A 13 0.55 15.06 -6.24
N ALA A 14 0.62 15.72 -7.39
CA ALA A 14 -0.42 15.67 -8.42
C ALA A 14 -0.62 14.24 -8.95
N LEU A 15 0.47 13.49 -9.18
CA LEU A 15 0.39 12.10 -9.63
C LEU A 15 -0.21 11.20 -8.54
N THR A 16 0.18 11.41 -7.27
CA THR A 16 -0.41 10.71 -6.12
C THR A 16 -1.91 10.99 -6.03
N ALA A 17 -2.33 12.25 -6.16
CA ALA A 17 -3.73 12.63 -6.18
C ALA A 17 -4.49 11.97 -7.35
N GLN A 18 -3.88 11.93 -8.54
CA GLN A 18 -4.45 11.26 -9.71
C GLN A 18 -4.61 9.75 -9.47
N VAL A 19 -3.60 9.08 -8.91
CA VAL A 19 -3.67 7.65 -8.56
C VAL A 19 -4.81 7.40 -7.58
N HIS A 20 -4.97 8.23 -6.54
CA HIS A 20 -6.10 8.10 -5.61
C HIS A 20 -7.45 8.28 -6.31
N HIS A 21 -7.55 9.25 -7.22
CA HIS A 21 -8.76 9.45 -8.02
C HIS A 21 -9.07 8.23 -8.89
N ASP A 22 -8.10 7.75 -9.66
CA ASP A 22 -8.25 6.60 -10.57
C ASP A 22 -8.62 5.33 -9.80
N LEU A 23 -7.96 5.07 -8.68
CA LEU A 23 -8.30 3.94 -7.81
C LEU A 23 -9.73 4.04 -7.27
N SER A 24 -10.25 5.24 -7.02
CA SER A 24 -11.63 5.45 -6.57
C SER A 24 -12.67 5.21 -7.68
N THR A 25 -12.31 5.43 -8.96
CA THR A 25 -13.20 5.19 -10.10
C THR A 25 -13.18 3.73 -10.56
N MET A 26 -12.05 3.04 -10.36
CA MET A 26 -11.86 1.61 -10.66
C MET A 26 -12.48 0.66 -9.61
N VAL A 27 -13.26 1.16 -8.66
CA VAL A 27 -13.94 0.33 -7.66
C VAL A 27 -15.02 -0.51 -8.34
N PHE A 28 -14.61 -1.66 -8.88
CA PHE A 28 -15.50 -2.79 -9.09
C PHE A 28 -15.84 -3.34 -7.71
N ALA A 29 -17.04 -3.02 -7.24
CA ALA A 29 -17.47 -3.16 -5.87
C ALA A 29 -17.57 -4.63 -5.42
N THR A 30 -16.49 -5.20 -4.88
CA THR A 30 -16.61 -6.31 -3.93
C THR A 30 -16.83 -5.70 -2.55
N LYS A 31 -18.09 -5.70 -2.10
CA LYS A 31 -18.43 -5.37 -0.71
C LYS A 31 -17.57 -6.23 0.24
N PRO A 32 -17.11 -5.69 1.38
CA PRO A 32 -16.47 -6.52 2.40
C PRO A 32 -17.35 -7.73 2.71
N TRP A 33 -16.78 -8.93 2.57
CA TRP A 33 -17.51 -10.19 2.77
C TRP A 33 -16.90 -11.04 3.88
N VAL A 34 -15.71 -10.68 4.37
CA VAL A 34 -15.11 -11.35 5.53
C VAL A 34 -15.81 -10.84 6.78
N PHE A 35 -16.30 -11.77 7.59
CA PHE A 35 -16.86 -11.44 8.90
C PHE A 35 -15.73 -11.17 9.88
N PRO A 36 -15.71 -10.02 10.56
CA PRO A 36 -14.65 -9.68 11.50
C PRO A 36 -14.56 -10.70 12.64
N LEU A 37 -13.35 -11.20 12.90
CA LEU A 37 -13.06 -11.97 14.11
C LEU A 37 -12.59 -11.02 15.21
N SER A 38 -12.97 -11.29 16.45
CA SER A 38 -12.47 -10.55 17.61
C SER A 38 -11.85 -11.47 18.64
N HIS A 39 -10.77 -11.02 19.27
CA HIS A 39 -10.11 -11.67 20.39
C HIS A 39 -9.90 -10.66 21.51
N GLU A 40 -10.32 -10.99 22.73
CA GLU A 40 -10.25 -10.07 23.90
C GLU A 40 -10.85 -8.67 23.63
N GLY A 41 -11.92 -8.61 22.84
CA GLY A 41 -12.59 -7.36 22.47
C GLY A 41 -11.88 -6.53 21.40
N GLN A 42 -10.77 -7.02 20.84
CA GLN A 42 -10.05 -6.40 19.73
C GLN A 42 -10.36 -7.12 18.42
N VAL A 43 -10.62 -6.37 17.35
CA VAL A 43 -10.80 -6.93 16.01
C VAL A 43 -9.44 -7.44 15.51
N MET A 44 -9.40 -8.71 15.11
CA MET A 44 -8.20 -9.32 14.54
C MET A 44 -8.10 -9.02 13.04
N PRO A 45 -6.89 -8.90 12.47
CA PRO A 45 -6.70 -8.89 11.02
C PRO A 45 -7.24 -10.16 10.38
N ASP A 46 -7.87 -10.04 9.21
CA ASP A 46 -8.32 -11.19 8.41
C ASP A 46 -7.11 -11.89 7.75
N VAL A 47 -6.10 -11.09 7.37
CA VAL A 47 -4.85 -11.55 6.77
C VAL A 47 -3.69 -10.74 7.31
N VAL A 48 -2.59 -11.42 7.64
CA VAL A 48 -1.29 -10.80 7.93
C VAL A 48 -0.31 -11.21 6.82
N ILE A 49 0.28 -10.22 6.16
CA ILE A 49 1.32 -10.41 5.15
C ILE A 49 2.66 -10.04 5.75
N ILE A 50 3.67 -10.90 5.60
CA ILE A 50 5.04 -10.64 6.06
C ILE A 50 5.90 -10.26 4.85
N GLY A 51 6.46 -9.05 4.88
CA GLY A 51 7.18 -8.39 3.80
C GLY A 51 6.28 -7.40 3.04
N ALA A 52 6.60 -6.10 3.14
CA ALA A 52 5.92 -5.00 2.45
C ALA A 52 6.67 -4.54 1.17
N GLY A 53 7.47 -5.44 0.58
CA GLY A 53 7.98 -5.25 -0.78
C GLY A 53 6.89 -5.38 -1.85
N GLN A 54 7.30 -5.37 -3.13
CA GLN A 54 6.38 -5.41 -4.28
C GLN A 54 5.38 -6.57 -4.22
N SER A 55 5.83 -7.77 -3.88
CA SER A 55 4.95 -8.95 -3.79
C SER A 55 3.91 -8.80 -2.67
N GLY A 56 4.30 -8.25 -1.51
CA GLY A 56 3.39 -8.06 -0.38
C GLY A 56 2.33 -6.99 -0.67
N LEU A 57 2.75 -5.86 -1.24
CA LEU A 57 1.84 -4.79 -1.67
C LEU A 57 0.89 -5.27 -2.78
N ALA A 58 1.38 -6.02 -3.76
CA ALA A 58 0.54 -6.59 -4.82
C ALA A 58 -0.49 -7.58 -4.26
N ALA A 59 -0.08 -8.44 -3.32
CA ALA A 59 -0.99 -9.37 -2.66
C ALA A 59 -2.08 -8.64 -1.85
N ALA A 60 -1.69 -7.62 -1.07
CA ALA A 60 -2.63 -6.79 -0.32
C ALA A 60 -3.62 -6.05 -1.23
N PHE A 61 -3.13 -5.52 -2.35
CA PHE A 61 -3.98 -4.84 -3.32
C PHE A 61 -5.02 -5.79 -3.95
N GLU A 62 -4.63 -7.00 -4.33
CA GLU A 62 -5.59 -7.97 -4.87
C GLU A 62 -6.58 -8.50 -3.82
N LEU A 63 -6.16 -8.66 -2.55
CA LEU A 63 -7.08 -8.97 -1.46
C LEU A 63 -8.14 -7.88 -1.31
N LYS A 64 -7.72 -6.60 -1.32
CA LYS A 64 -8.63 -5.46 -1.27
C LYS A 64 -9.59 -5.44 -2.45
N ARG A 65 -9.11 -5.70 -3.68
CA ARG A 65 -9.96 -5.81 -4.90
C ARG A 65 -10.94 -6.98 -4.87
N ARG A 66 -10.70 -7.98 -4.03
CA ARG A 66 -11.60 -9.11 -3.81
C ARG A 66 -12.55 -8.89 -2.65
N GLY A 67 -12.43 -7.82 -1.87
CA GLY A 67 -13.31 -7.52 -0.73
C GLY A 67 -12.78 -7.99 0.62
N VAL A 68 -11.50 -8.40 0.69
CA VAL A 68 -10.79 -8.65 1.95
C VAL A 68 -10.03 -7.38 2.32
N THR A 69 -10.61 -6.57 3.21
CA THR A 69 -10.14 -5.20 3.46
C THR A 69 -9.39 -5.02 4.77
N ASN A 70 -9.57 -5.91 5.74
CA ASN A 70 -8.90 -5.86 7.04
C ASN A 70 -7.58 -6.66 6.98
N VAL A 71 -6.62 -6.13 6.23
CA VAL A 71 -5.31 -6.73 5.97
C VAL A 71 -4.21 -5.89 6.61
N VAL A 72 -3.28 -6.54 7.30
CA VAL A 72 -2.07 -5.90 7.85
C VAL A 72 -0.85 -6.43 7.11
N ILE A 73 0.05 -5.52 6.72
CA ILE A 73 1.35 -5.86 6.15
C ILE A 73 2.42 -5.46 7.15
N LEU A 74 3.30 -6.40 7.50
CA LEU A 74 4.42 -6.17 8.42
C LEU A 74 5.72 -6.32 7.66
N ASP A 75 6.64 -5.39 7.85
CA ASP A 75 8.00 -5.48 7.34
C ASP A 75 8.99 -5.24 8.49
N ALA A 76 10.19 -5.80 8.36
CA ALA A 76 11.28 -5.54 9.28
C ALA A 76 11.94 -4.18 9.02
N SER A 77 11.84 -3.67 7.79
CA SER A 77 12.29 -2.34 7.40
C SER A 77 11.41 -1.24 8.01
N ARG A 78 12.01 -0.04 8.12
CA ARG A 78 11.26 1.17 8.45
C ARG A 78 10.35 1.56 7.29
N GLU A 79 9.30 2.32 7.61
CA GLU A 79 8.41 2.89 6.61
C GLU A 79 9.18 3.66 5.53
N GLY A 80 8.90 3.37 4.26
CA GLY A 80 9.59 3.92 3.10
C GLY A 80 10.89 3.19 2.70
N PHE A 81 11.27 2.14 3.42
CA PHE A 81 12.47 1.32 3.18
C PHE A 81 12.13 -0.16 2.92
N GLU A 82 10.87 -0.46 2.58
CA GLU A 82 10.37 -1.82 2.45
C GLU A 82 10.78 -2.47 1.13
N GLY A 83 10.92 -3.79 1.15
CA GLY A 83 11.32 -4.56 -0.02
C GLY A 83 12.78 -4.39 -0.43
N VAL A 84 13.11 -5.01 -1.56
CA VAL A 84 14.50 -5.25 -1.97
C VAL A 84 15.22 -4.00 -2.50
N TRP A 85 14.47 -3.00 -2.96
CA TRP A 85 15.01 -1.91 -3.76
C TRP A 85 15.81 -0.90 -2.96
N VAL A 86 15.48 -0.72 -1.68
CA VAL A 86 16.18 0.25 -0.83
C VAL A 86 17.46 -0.33 -0.22
N LEU A 87 17.47 -1.66 0.01
CA LEU A 87 18.65 -2.36 0.52
C LEU A 87 19.76 -2.50 -0.53
N ILE A 88 19.43 -2.66 -1.82
CA ILE A 88 20.43 -2.80 -2.90
C ILE A 88 20.92 -1.43 -3.42
N ALA A 89 20.10 -0.38 -3.36
CA ALA A 89 20.47 0.94 -3.90
C ALA A 89 21.45 1.75 -3.03
N THR A 90 21.77 1.28 -1.81
CA THR A 90 22.53 2.04 -0.81
C THR A 90 23.97 1.53 -0.60
N GLU A 91 24.48 0.60 -1.42
CA GLU A 91 25.92 0.28 -1.45
C GLU A 91 26.68 1.34 -2.29
N ASN A 92 27.13 2.41 -1.62
CA ASN A 92 28.32 3.21 -1.97
C ASN A 92 28.91 3.88 -0.73
#